data_AF-A0A7L8UZ17-F1
#
_entry.id   AF-A0A7L8UZ17-F1
#
_cell.length_a   1.000
_cell.length_b   1.000
_cell.length_c   1.000
_cell.angle_alpha   90.00
_cell.angle_beta   90.00
_cell.angle_gamma   90.00
#
_symmetry.space_group_name_H-M   'P 1'
#
loop_
_entity.id
_entity.type
_entity.pdbx_description
1 polymer ?
#
loop_
_entity_poly.entity_id
_entity_poly.type
_entity_poly.pdbx_seq_one_letter_code
_entity_poly.pdbx_strand_id
1 'polypeptide(L)'
;MKNIFGAKLKAYRLKNRLSLSELANKSEGKITTSTASTAETSPDYDPRLATFIEMYRYIDLPFDQLLEEMGYGEEYQSSWYKKITKGDS
;
A
#
# COMPACT_ATOMS: atom_id res chain seq x y z
N MET A 1 4.10 8.22 10.90
CA MET A 1 4.48 6.84 10.50
C MET A 1 5.46 6.95 9.35
N LYS A 2 6.48 6.08 9.26
CA LYS A 2 7.29 6.04 8.03
C LYS A 2 6.36 5.69 6.87
N ASN A 3 6.51 6.32 5.71
CA ASN A 3 5.70 6.02 4.52
C ASN A 3 6.05 4.63 3.96
N ILE A 4 5.56 3.61 4.66
CA ILE A 4 5.81 2.19 4.39
C ILE A 4 5.15 1.81 3.07
N PHE A 5 3.93 2.30 2.82
CA PHE A 5 3.23 2.08 1.56
C PHE A 5 4.05 2.55 0.34
N GLY A 6 4.50 3.80 0.37
CA GLY A 6 5.36 4.39 -0.65
C GLY A 6 6.69 3.66 -0.81
N ALA A 7 7.29 3.23 0.30
CA ALA A 7 8.51 2.42 0.28
C ALA A 7 8.30 1.06 -0.41
N LYS A 8 7.14 0.41 -0.19
CA LYS A 8 6.80 -0.87 -0.84
C LYS A 8 6.53 -0.69 -2.33
N LEU A 9 5.82 0.36 -2.71
CA LEU A 9 5.62 0.72 -4.12
C LEU A 9 6.96 0.97 -4.83
N LYS A 10 7.85 1.75 -4.20
CA LYS A 10 9.21 1.99 -4.69
C LYS A 10 10.02 0.70 -4.82
N ALA A 11 9.94 -0.19 -3.82
CA ALA A 11 10.65 -1.45 -3.82
C ALA A 11 10.21 -2.34 -4.99
N TYR A 12 8.91 -2.46 -5.25
CA TYR A 12 8.39 -3.16 -6.43
C TYR A 12 8.91 -2.54 -7.72
N ARG A 13 8.82 -1.21 -7.86
CA ARG A 13 9.25 -0.49 -9.06
C ARG A 13 10.72 -0.75 -9.37
N LEU A 14 11.59 -0.65 -8.36
CA LEU A 14 13.03 -0.90 -8.49
C LEU A 14 13.34 -2.38 -8.77
N LYS A 15 12.67 -3.31 -8.10
CA LYS A 15 12.81 -4.77 -8.34
C LYS A 15 12.49 -5.13 -9.80
N ASN A 16 11.48 -4.49 -10.39
CA ASN A 16 11.06 -4.70 -11.77
C ASN A 16 11.75 -3.77 -12.78
N ARG A 17 12.74 -2.97 -12.35
CA ARG A 17 13.47 -1.99 -13.18
C ARG A 17 12.57 -1.00 -13.92
N LEU A 18 11.44 -0.64 -13.31
CA LEU A 18 10.50 0.29 -13.90
C LEU A 18 10.90 1.74 -13.58
N SER A 19 10.82 2.60 -14.58
CA SER A 19 10.73 4.04 -14.39
C SER A 19 9.35 4.43 -13.85
N LEU A 20 9.21 5.66 -13.34
CA LEU A 20 7.91 6.18 -12.91
C LEU A 20 6.92 6.27 -14.09
N SER A 21 7.40 6.59 -15.30
CA SER A 21 6.56 6.61 -16.50
C SER A 21 6.10 5.21 -16.92
N GLU A 22 6.96 4.19 -16.79
CA GLU A 22 6.55 2.80 -17.07
C GLU A 22 5.53 2.28 -16.06
N LEU A 23 5.64 2.65 -14.79
CA LEU A 23 4.63 2.35 -13.78
C LEU A 23 3.30 3.05 -14.12
N ALA A 24 3.34 4.33 -14.51
CA ALA A 24 2.16 5.08 -14.94
C ALA A 24 1.49 4.43 -16.16
N ASN A 25 2.27 4.03 -17.17
CA ASN A 25 1.78 3.34 -18.35
C ASN A 25 1.15 1.98 -18.01
N LYS A 26 1.78 1.20 -17.11
CA LYS A 26 1.22 -0.08 -16.62
C LYS A 26 -0.11 0.09 -15.90
N SER A 27 -0.35 1.25 -15.29
CA SER A 27 -1.60 1.60 -14.64
C SER A 27 -2.67 2.15 -15.59
N GLU A 28 -2.40 2.20 -16.90
CA GLU A 28 -3.28 2.79 -17.90
C GLU A 28 -3.63 4.26 -17.56
N GLY A 29 -2.69 4.99 -16.96
CA GLY A 29 -2.87 6.39 -16.55
C GLY A 29 -3.65 6.59 -15.24
N LYS A 30 -4.10 5.52 -14.57
CA LYS A 30 -4.77 5.62 -13.26
C LYS A 30 -3.84 6.11 -12.15
N ILE A 31 -2.54 5.89 -12.32
CA ILE A 31 -1.47 6.46 -11.51
C ILE A 31 -0.64 7.34 -12.46
N THR A 32 -0.56 8.63 -12.16
CA THR A 32 0.33 9.52 -12.94
C THR A 32 1.77 9.44 -12.41
N THR A 33 2.75 9.83 -13.23
CA THR A 33 4.16 9.93 -12.81
C THR A 33 4.34 10.80 -11.57
N SER A 34 3.60 11.92 -11.46
CA SER A 34 3.69 12.80 -10.29
C SER A 34 3.09 12.13 -9.06
N THR A 35 1.94 11.48 -9.21
CA THR A 35 1.29 10.73 -8.12
C THR A 35 2.18 9.61 -7.58
N ALA A 36 2.81 8.82 -8.47
CA ALA A 36 3.77 7.79 -8.09
C ALA A 36 5.00 8.39 -7.39
N SER A 37 5.56 9.48 -7.93
CA SER A 37 6.70 10.18 -7.31
C SER A 37 6.39 10.67 -5.90
N THR A 38 5.24 11.33 -5.72
CA THR A 38 4.78 11.81 -4.40
C THR A 38 4.57 10.64 -3.45
N ALA A 39 3.96 9.55 -3.92
CA ALA A 39 3.76 8.35 -3.12
C ALA A 39 5.09 7.75 -2.64
N GLU A 40 6.15 7.75 -3.45
CA GLU A 40 7.45 7.18 -3.07
C GLU A 40 8.31 8.07 -2.17
N THR A 41 8.06 9.38 -2.16
CA THR A 41 8.99 10.37 -1.57
C THR A 41 8.40 11.16 -0.41
N SER A 42 7.08 11.38 -0.40
CA SER A 42 6.44 12.17 0.64
C SER A 42 6.01 11.28 1.82
N PRO A 43 6.49 11.54 3.05
CA PRO A 43 6.14 10.73 4.22
C PRO A 43 4.66 10.84 4.62
N ASP A 44 4.01 11.95 4.25
CA ASP A 44 2.63 12.28 4.64
C ASP A 44 1.65 12.15 3.47
N TYR A 45 2.04 11.43 2.41
CA TYR A 45 1.15 11.22 1.27
C TYR A 45 -0.04 10.33 1.65
N ASP A 46 -1.23 10.92 1.59
CA ASP A 46 -2.50 10.23 1.79
C ASP A 46 -3.29 10.15 0.47
N PRO A 47 -3.17 9.05 -0.29
CA PRO A 47 -3.88 8.88 -1.55
C PRO A 47 -5.38 8.71 -1.34
N ARG A 48 -6.18 9.15 -2.32
CA ARG A 48 -7.58 8.73 -2.43
C ARG A 48 -7.66 7.20 -2.51
N LEU A 49 -8.72 6.61 -1.93
CA LEU A 49 -8.91 5.15 -1.88
C LEU A 49 -8.74 4.47 -3.25
N ALA A 50 -9.29 5.03 -4.32
CA ALA A 50 -9.14 4.48 -5.66
C ALA A 50 -7.66 4.44 -6.11
N THR A 51 -6.90 5.50 -5.84
CA THR A 51 -5.46 5.56 -6.14
C THR A 51 -4.67 4.58 -5.28
N PHE A 52 -5.03 4.46 -3.99
CA PHE A 52 -4.44 3.47 -3.09
C PHE A 52 -4.62 2.04 -3.63
N ILE A 53 -5.85 1.67 -4.00
CA ILE A 53 -6.18 0.34 -4.55
C ILE A 53 -5.37 0.07 -5.82
N GLU A 54 -5.28 1.05 -6.72
CA GLU A 54 -4.51 0.88 -7.95
C GLU A 54 -3.01 0.76 -7.69
N MET A 55 -2.44 1.53 -6.75
CA MET A 55 -1.03 1.39 -6.36
C MET A 55 -0.74 0.05 -5.68
N TYR A 56 -1.66 -0.43 -4.83
CA TYR A 56 -1.52 -1.70 -4.11
C TYR A 56 -1.37 -2.91 -5.06
N ARG A 57 -1.98 -2.87 -6.25
CA ARG A 57 -1.81 -3.92 -7.27
C ARG A 57 -0.37 -4.12 -7.74
N TYR A 58 0.50 -3.14 -7.49
CA TYR A 58 1.93 -3.18 -7.80
C TYR A 58 2.77 -3.32 -6.53
N ILE A 59 2.22 -3.90 -5.46
CA ILE A 59 2.97 -4.22 -4.25
C ILE A 59 2.98 -5.74 -4.11
N ASP A 60 4.18 -6.34 -4.07
CA ASP A 60 4.37 -7.77 -3.85
C ASP A 60 4.24 -8.14 -2.35
N LEU A 61 3.12 -7.75 -1.74
CA LEU A 61 2.83 -8.02 -0.33
C LEU A 61 1.33 -8.31 -0.12
N PRO A 62 0.96 -9.40 0.55
CA PRO A 62 -0.44 -9.62 0.97
C PRO A 62 -0.97 -8.45 1.78
N PHE A 63 -2.26 -8.15 1.63
CA PHE A 63 -2.84 -6.93 2.20
C PHE A 63 -2.74 -6.90 3.72
N ASP A 64 -3.00 -8.03 4.38
CA ASP A 64 -2.92 -8.14 5.84
C ASP A 64 -1.51 -7.86 6.35
N GLN A 65 -0.48 -8.36 5.66
CA GLN A 65 0.93 -8.08 6.00
C GLN A 65 1.29 -6.61 5.76
N LEU A 66 0.75 -6.00 4.70
CA LEU A 66 0.93 -4.56 4.46
C LEU A 66 0.31 -3.73 5.60
N LEU A 67 -0.89 -4.09 6.05
CA LEU A 67 -1.55 -3.43 7.18
C LEU A 67 -0.75 -3.60 8.47
N GLU A 68 -0.25 -4.80 8.76
CA GLU A 68 0.63 -5.06 9.91
C GLU A 68 1.87 -4.17 9.88
N GLU A 69 2.58 -4.13 8.74
CA GLU A 69 3.77 -3.30 8.59
C GLU A 69 3.43 -1.81 8.74
N MET A 70 2.27 -1.37 8.23
CA MET A 70 1.78 0.01 8.39
C MET A 70 1.35 0.34 9.83
N GLY A 71 1.36 -0.62 10.75
CA GLY A 71 1.00 -0.43 12.16
C GLY A 71 -0.48 -0.65 12.46
N TYR A 72 -1.26 -1.15 11.50
CA TYR A 72 -2.69 -1.44 11.66
C TYR A 72 -2.96 -2.86 12.19
N GLY A 73 -1.93 -3.71 12.32
CA GLY A 73 -2.06 -5.13 12.70
C GLY A 73 -2.64 -5.39 14.10
N GLU A 74 -2.33 -4.54 15.09
CA GLU A 74 -2.85 -4.71 16.45
C GLU A 74 -4.23 -4.07 16.67
N GLU A 75 -4.55 -3.00 15.93
CA GLU A 75 -5.84 -2.30 16.00
C GLU A 75 -6.95 -2.96 15.15
N TYR A 76 -6.61 -3.73 14.11
CA TYR A 76 -7.59 -4.45 13.28
C TYR A 76 -8.14 -5.72 13.91
N GLN A 77 -7.60 -6.16 15.05
CA GLN A 77 -8.33 -7.07 15.91
C GLN A 77 -9.44 -6.31 16.65
N SER A 78 -10.42 -5.83 15.89
CA SER A 78 -11.68 -5.35 16.41
C SER A 78 -12.20 -6.38 17.42
N SER A 79 -12.85 -5.91 18.49
CA SER A 79 -13.50 -6.79 19.47
C SER A 79 -14.42 -7.82 18.78
N TRP A 80 -14.96 -7.47 17.61
CA TRP A 80 -15.70 -8.36 16.73
C TRP A 80 -14.84 -9.51 16.18
N TYR A 81 -13.68 -9.24 15.56
CA TYR A 81 -12.77 -10.30 15.05
C TYR A 81 -12.26 -11.23 16.16
N LYS A 82 -11.96 -10.68 17.35
CA LYS A 82 -11.62 -11.47 18.54
C LYS A 82 -12.78 -12.36 19.01
N LYS A 83 -14.03 -11.88 18.95
CA LYS A 83 -15.24 -12.65 19.33
C LYS A 83 -15.54 -13.83 18.40
N ILE A 84 -15.30 -13.70 17.10
CA ILE A 84 -15.55 -14.80 16.15
C ILE A 84 -14.42 -15.84 16.08
N THR A 85 -13.18 -15.46 16.40
CA THR A 85 -12.01 -16.36 16.31
C THR A 85 -11.65 -17.04 17.63
N LYS A 86 -11.88 -16.37 18.76
CA LYS A 86 -11.87 -17.00 20.08
C LYS A 86 -13.32 -17.22 20.47
N GLY A 87 -13.86 -18.39 20.11
CA GLY A 87 -15.20 -18.76 20.55
C GLY A 87 -15.36 -18.49 22.04
N ASP A 88 -16.48 -17.84 22.41
CA ASP A 88 -16.80 -17.45 23.78
C ASP A 88 -16.46 -18.61 24.73
N SER A 89 -15.49 -18.38 25.61
CA SER A 89 -15.10 -19.26 26.72
C SER A 89 -15.78 -18.78 28.00
#